data_AF-A0A0F9MRW9-F1
#
_entry.id   AF-A0A0F9MRW9-F1
#
_cell.length_a   1.000
_cell.length_b   1.000
_cell.length_c   1.000
_cell.angle_alpha   90.00
_cell.angle_beta   90.00
_cell.angle_gamma   90.00
#
_symmetry.space_group_name_H-M   'P 1'
#
loop_
_entity.id
_entity.type
_entity.pdbx_description
1 polymer ?
#
loop_
_entity_poly.entity_id
_entity_poly.type
_entity_poly.pdbx_seq_one_letter_code
_entity_poly.pdbx_strand_id
1 'polypeptide(L)' 'MEDEWEAAFQLRKERLMKTVPVYENDKFIPYLLKPLLNVKFDKNYFSEFIEKLYKELIR' A
#
# COMPACT_ATOMS: atom_id res chain seq x y z
N MET A 1 -14.49 9.41 2.46
CA MET A 1 -13.66 8.19 2.26
C MET A 1 -12.83 8.29 1.00
N GLU A 2 -13.40 8.65 -0.16
CA GLU A 2 -12.62 8.85 -1.40
C GLU A 2 -11.54 9.95 -1.25
N ASP A 3 -11.89 11.05 -0.58
CA ASP A 3 -10.99 12.19 -0.35
C ASP A 3 -9.76 11.87 0.54
N GLU A 4 -9.89 10.95 1.50
CA GLU A 4 -8.81 10.59 2.42
C GLU A 4 -7.73 9.76 1.72
N TRP A 5 -8.16 8.86 0.84
CA TRP A 5 -7.26 8.07 0.01
C TRP A 5 -6.53 8.91 -1.02
N GLU A 6 -7.21 9.88 -1.60
CA GLU A 6 -6.60 10.82 -2.54
C GLU A 6 -5.59 11.75 -1.86
N ALA A 7 -5.88 12.24 -0.64
CA ALA A 7 -4.93 13.02 0.16
C ALA A 7 -3.65 12.21 0.48
N ALA A 8 -3.80 10.97 0.94
CA ALA A 8 -2.66 10.08 1.21
C ALA A 8 -1.82 9.80 -0.06
N PHE A 9 -2.48 9.72 -1.22
CA PHE A 9 -1.83 9.57 -2.52
C PHE A 9 -0.99 10.79 -2.90
N GLN A 10 -1.54 12.00 -2.80
CA GLN A 10 -0.82 13.23 -3.14
C GLN A 10 0.41 13.42 -2.25
N LEU A 11 0.29 13.16 -0.94
CA LEU A 11 1.41 13.24 0.00
C LEU A 11 2.56 12.26 -0.34
N ARG A 12 2.22 11.03 -0.79
CA ARG A 12 3.23 10.07 -1.26
C ARG A 12 3.88 10.54 -2.57
N LYS A 13 3.08 11.06 -3.51
CA LYS A 13 3.56 11.56 -4.80
C LYS A 13 4.55 12.71 -4.62
N GLU A 14 4.31 13.58 -3.66
CA GLU A 14 5.19 14.70 -3.31
C GLU A 14 6.42 14.28 -2.47
N ARG A 15 6.55 12.98 -2.15
CA ARG A 15 7.60 12.41 -1.28
C ARG A 15 7.69 13.04 0.11
N LEU A 16 6.64 13.74 0.53
CA LEU A 16 6.55 14.36 1.85
C LEU A 16 6.33 13.32 2.95
N MET A 17 5.85 12.13 2.58
CA MET A 17 5.67 11.00 3.50
C MET A 17 6.03 9.67 2.83
N LYS A 18 6.89 8.87 3.47
CA LYS A 18 7.17 7.49 3.03
C LYS A 18 6.11 6.55 3.60
N THR A 19 5.03 6.36 2.86
CA THR A 19 3.98 5.37 3.18
C THR A 19 4.12 4.13 2.32
N VAL A 20 3.96 2.96 2.95
CA VAL A 20 3.85 1.66 2.27
C VAL A 20 2.42 1.16 2.47
N PRO A 21 1.54 1.25 1.46
CA PRO A 21 0.18 0.77 1.59
C PRO A 21 0.15 -0.77 1.62
N VAL A 22 -0.56 -1.31 2.59
CA VAL A 22 -0.81 -2.73 2.77
C VAL A 22 -2.30 -3.00 2.56
N TYR A 23 -2.63 -4.07 1.84
CA TYR A 23 -4.02 -4.44 1.56
C TYR A 23 -4.27 -5.93 1.73
N GLU A 24 -5.48 -6.29 2.18
CA GLU A 24 -5.93 -7.68 2.27
C GLU A 24 -6.81 -8.07 1.06
N ASN A 25 -7.69 -7.16 0.64
CA ASN A 25 -8.62 -7.35 -0.46
C ASN A 25 -8.67 -6.11 -1.35
N ASP A 26 -8.49 -6.26 -2.67
CA ASP A 26 -8.44 -5.17 -3.63
C ASP A 26 -9.82 -4.78 -4.20
N LYS A 27 -10.89 -5.52 -3.85
CA LYS A 27 -12.26 -5.29 -4.33
C LYS A 27 -12.79 -3.89 -4.02
N PHE A 28 -12.38 -3.31 -2.91
CA PHE A 28 -12.83 -2.01 -2.44
C PHE A 28 -11.78 -0.91 -2.65
N ILE A 29 -10.69 -1.20 -3.35
CA ILE A 29 -9.62 -0.23 -3.56
C ILE A 29 -9.83 0.48 -4.90
N PRO A 30 -9.92 1.81 -4.90
CA PRO A 30 -10.00 2.60 -6.13
C PRO A 30 -8.92 2.21 -7.15
N TYR A 31 -9.31 2.12 -8.42
CA TYR A 31 -8.41 1.71 -9.51
C TYR A 31 -7.13 2.54 -9.56
N LEU A 32 -7.24 3.85 -9.29
CA LEU A 32 -6.13 4.80 -9.26
C LEU A 32 -5.04 4.43 -8.24
N LEU A 33 -5.40 3.72 -7.17
CA LEU A 33 -4.48 3.33 -6.10
C LEU A 33 -3.88 1.96 -6.32
N LYS A 34 -4.44 1.12 -7.19
CA LYS A 34 -3.92 -0.24 -7.46
C LYS A 34 -2.43 -0.28 -7.83
N PRO A 35 -1.89 0.64 -8.64
CA PRO A 35 -0.46 0.68 -8.95
C PRO A 35 0.45 0.93 -7.74
N LEU A 36 -0.12 1.41 -6.63
CA LEU A 36 0.61 1.69 -5.39
C LEU A 36 0.62 0.53 -4.41
N LEU A 37 -0.23 -0.47 -4.62
CA LEU A 37 -0.46 -1.61 -3.73
C LEU A 37 0.60 -2.70 -3.89
N ASN A 38 1.81 -2.41 -3.39
CA ASN A 38 2.95 -3.33 -3.55
C ASN A 38 2.98 -4.45 -2.50
N VAL A 39 2.22 -4.32 -1.39
CA VAL A 39 2.26 -5.28 -0.27
C VAL A 39 0.86 -5.81 0.02
N LYS A 40 0.63 -7.08 -0.30
CA LYS A 40 -0.59 -7.81 0.09
C LYS A 40 -0.39 -8.50 1.44
N PHE A 41 -1.34 -8.33 2.34
CA PHE A 41 -1.46 -9.11 3.57
C PHE A 41 -2.30 -10.36 3.32
N ASP A 42 -1.76 -11.51 3.72
CA ASP A 42 -2.49 -12.77 3.82
C ASP A 42 -2.05 -13.49 5.09
N LYS A 43 -3.00 -13.75 5.99
CA LYS A 43 -2.73 -14.39 7.29
C LYS A 43 -2.10 -15.78 7.15
N ASN A 44 -2.38 -16.49 6.06
CA ASN A 44 -1.85 -17.83 5.83
C ASN A 44 -0.39 -17.79 5.34
N TYR A 45 0.06 -16.63 4.85
CA TYR A 45 1.38 -16.41 4.27
C TYR A 45 2.10 -15.24 4.96
N PHE A 46 2.02 -15.18 6.30
CA PHE A 46 2.53 -14.07 7.09
C PHE A 46 4.04 -13.79 6.86
N SER A 47 4.86 -14.84 6.78
CA SER A 47 6.30 -14.68 6.52
C SER A 47 6.58 -14.00 5.17
N GLU A 48 5.86 -14.39 4.11
CA GLU A 48 5.99 -13.78 2.78
C GLU A 48 5.52 -12.32 2.77
N PHE A 49 4.48 -12.01 3.55
CA PHE A 49 4.05 -10.64 3.78
C PHE A 49 5.16 -9.79 4.41
N ILE A 50 5.81 -10.29 5.47
CA ILE A 50 6.92 -9.59 6.13
C ILE A 50 8.10 -9.37 5.17
N GLU A 51 8.47 -10.37 4.38
CA GLU A 51 9.55 -10.23 3.39
C GLU A 51 9.25 -9.17 2.33
N LYS A 52 8.01 -9.12 1.82
CA LYS A 52 7.58 -8.12 0.84
C LYS A 52 7.54 -6.72 1.45
N LEU A 53 7.04 -6.61 2.69
CA LEU A 53 7.01 -5.34 3.42
C LEU A 53 8.42 -4.79 3.63
N TYR A 54 9.36 -5.64 4.06
CA TYR A 54 10.75 -5.26 4.27
C TYR A 54 11.41 -4.74 2.99
N LYS A 55 11.19 -5.40 1.85
CA LYS A 55 11.70 -4.97 0.54
C LYS A 55 11.21 -3.57 0.15
N GLU A 56 9.92 -3.28 0.39
CA GLU A 56 9.35 -1.96 0.10
C GLU A 56 9.81 -0.86 1.08
N LEU A 57 10.16 -1.21 2.31
CA LEU A 57 10.71 -0.24 3.28
C LEU A 57 12.13 0.20 2.93
N ILE A 58 12.93 -0.65 2.29
CA ILE A 58 14.32 -0.35 1.92
C ILE A 58 14.42 0.37 0.57
N ARG A 59 13.45 0.16 -0.32
CA ARG A 59 13.35 0.84 -1.62
C ARG A 59 13.24 2.37 -1.48
#